data_AF-S3ITQ7-F1
#
_entry.id   AF-S3ITQ7-F1
#
_cell.length_a   1.000
_cell.length_b   1.000
_cell.length_c   1.000
_cell.angle_alpha   90.00
_cell.angle_beta   90.00
_cell.angle_gamma   90.00
#
_symmetry.space_group_name_H-M   'P 1'
#
loop_
_entity.id
_entity.type
_entity.pdbx_description
1 polymer ?
#
loop_
_entity_poly.entity_id
_entity_poly.type
_entity_poly.pdbx_seq_one_letter_code
_entity_poly.pdbx_strand_id
1 'polypeptide(L)'
;MSQRRLAEQINEDRIDILFDLSGHTSDNRLPAFALRPAPVQISWIGYPGTTGLSTMDYRILTATLAQPADLEQQLTESIMFIEMRKFFEPHPQSPDIQPLPALKNGWLTFGSFNRPKKINDEVLRVWAKILTLYPESRFVIGFMNDDKMVAAMTKKLQQLGIDESRLIFKRRASLVDYLAYHHEIDILLDAFPYSGGTTSNHACWMGVPTLTLCGATMAARQGVDIMRIHGLEEFIAYTEEDYIQKALSWRDRFAELSEIRTTMRGRIPMETEDGFNVAGTFGRALQEAWRIYCAGEAPRTFTVME
;
A
#
# COMPACT_ATOMS: atom_id res chain seq x y z
N MET A 1 -17.47 -26.86 -3.46
CA MET A 1 -16.79 -27.52 -4.59
C MET A 1 -15.36 -27.86 -4.19
N SER A 2 -14.89 -29.08 -4.48
CA SER A 2 -13.50 -29.48 -4.21
C SER A 2 -12.52 -28.78 -5.16
N GLN A 3 -11.25 -28.68 -4.78
CA GLN A 3 -10.22 -28.02 -5.61
C GLN A 3 -9.99 -28.76 -6.93
N ARG A 4 -10.03 -30.10 -6.91
CA ARG A 4 -9.95 -30.92 -8.12
C ARG A 4 -11.11 -30.65 -9.08
N ARG A 5 -12.35 -30.64 -8.58
CA ARG A 5 -13.52 -30.38 -9.43
C ARG A 5 -13.51 -28.97 -10.02
N LEU A 6 -13.00 -27.99 -9.26
CA LEU A 6 -12.79 -26.64 -9.79
C LEU A 6 -11.78 -26.64 -10.94
N ALA A 7 -10.66 -27.34 -10.80
CA ALA A 7 -9.65 -27.45 -11.86
C ALA A 7 -10.20 -28.17 -13.11
N GLU A 8 -10.97 -29.25 -12.94
CA GLU A 8 -11.65 -29.96 -14.03
C GLU A 8 -12.60 -29.02 -14.78
N GLN A 9 -13.45 -28.26 -14.06
CA GLN A 9 -14.35 -27.27 -14.67
C GLN A 9 -13.60 -26.20 -15.46
N ILE A 10 -12.55 -25.60 -14.89
CA ILE A 10 -11.75 -24.56 -15.58
C ILE A 10 -11.14 -25.11 -16.88
N ASN A 11 -10.69 -26.37 -16.86
CA ASN A 11 -10.13 -27.00 -18.03
C ASN A 11 -11.21 -27.30 -19.09
N GLU A 12 -12.39 -27.78 -18.67
CA GLU A 12 -13.56 -27.99 -19.55
C GLU A 12 -14.03 -26.69 -20.20
N ASP A 13 -13.96 -25.58 -19.46
CA ASP A 13 -14.28 -24.22 -19.93
C ASP A 13 -13.24 -23.68 -20.92
N ARG A 14 -12.10 -24.38 -21.10
CA ARG A 14 -10.99 -24.02 -21.99
C ARG A 14 -10.43 -22.62 -21.74
N ILE A 15 -10.21 -22.29 -20.47
CA ILE A 15 -9.59 -21.03 -20.09
C ILE A 15 -8.13 -21.00 -20.53
N ASP A 16 -7.77 -20.04 -21.39
CA ASP A 16 -6.39 -19.85 -21.87
C ASP A 16 -5.49 -19.19 -20.80
N ILE A 17 -5.99 -18.14 -20.14
CA ILE A 17 -5.26 -17.38 -19.12
C ILE A 17 -6.10 -17.32 -17.84
N LEU A 18 -5.60 -17.92 -16.77
CA LEU A 18 -6.29 -17.97 -15.47
C LEU A 18 -5.64 -17.03 -14.46
N PHE A 19 -6.43 -16.21 -13.79
CA PHE A 19 -5.96 -15.26 -12.78
C PHE A 19 -6.22 -15.73 -11.36
N ASP A 20 -5.16 -15.75 -10.54
CA ASP A 20 -5.26 -15.75 -9.08
C ASP A 20 -5.37 -14.31 -8.58
N LEU A 21 -6.49 -13.98 -7.93
CA LEU A 21 -6.75 -12.68 -7.32
C LEU A 21 -6.70 -12.71 -5.78
N SER A 22 -6.20 -13.79 -5.19
CA SER A 22 -6.20 -14.00 -3.74
C SER A 22 -4.81 -14.24 -3.17
N GLY A 23 -3.96 -15.01 -3.85
CA GLY A 23 -2.69 -15.49 -3.29
C GLY A 23 -2.92 -16.18 -1.94
N HIS A 24 -2.14 -15.81 -0.92
CA HIS A 24 -2.24 -16.42 0.42
C HIS A 24 -3.29 -15.78 1.35
N THR A 25 -4.26 -15.02 0.81
CA THR A 25 -5.39 -14.57 1.62
C THR A 25 -6.36 -15.70 1.95
N SER A 26 -7.28 -15.45 2.88
CA SER A 26 -8.36 -16.38 3.23
C SER A 26 -9.15 -16.82 1.99
N ASP A 27 -9.64 -18.06 2.01
CA ASP A 27 -10.51 -18.65 0.97
C ASP A 27 -9.93 -18.73 -0.44
N ASN A 28 -8.59 -18.64 -0.57
CA ASN A 28 -7.92 -18.76 -1.85
C ASN A 28 -8.11 -20.13 -2.53
N ARG A 29 -7.76 -20.17 -3.81
CA ARG A 29 -7.86 -21.37 -4.66
C ARG A 29 -6.50 -21.84 -5.18
N LEU A 30 -5.39 -21.48 -4.52
CA LEU A 30 -4.03 -21.88 -4.91
C LEU A 30 -3.87 -23.40 -5.15
N PRO A 31 -4.51 -24.31 -4.38
CA PRO A 31 -4.43 -25.74 -4.69
C PRO A 31 -5.04 -26.13 -6.05
N ALA A 32 -6.01 -25.37 -6.58
CA ALA A 32 -6.51 -25.58 -7.95
C ALA A 32 -5.47 -25.13 -8.99
N PHE A 33 -4.78 -24.00 -8.76
CA PHE A 33 -3.67 -23.54 -9.61
C PHE A 33 -2.47 -24.52 -9.61
N ALA A 34 -2.25 -25.26 -8.53
CA ALA A 34 -1.23 -26.31 -8.46
C ALA A 34 -1.53 -27.48 -9.43
N LEU A 35 -2.79 -27.67 -9.84
CA LEU A 35 -3.19 -28.68 -10.82
C LEU A 35 -3.04 -28.20 -12.27
N ARG A 36 -2.64 -26.93 -12.48
CA ARG A 36 -2.46 -26.28 -13.78
C ARG A 36 -3.66 -26.47 -14.74
N PRO A 37 -4.88 -26.06 -14.37
CA PRO A 37 -6.07 -26.23 -15.22
C PRO A 37 -6.09 -25.32 -16.46
N ALA A 38 -5.28 -24.25 -16.49
CA ALA A 38 -5.09 -23.36 -17.63
C ALA A 38 -3.62 -23.33 -18.07
N PRO A 39 -3.35 -23.11 -19.38
CA PRO A 39 -1.99 -23.12 -19.91
C PRO A 39 -1.12 -21.95 -19.42
N VAL A 40 -1.70 -20.77 -19.21
CA VAL A 40 -1.05 -19.61 -18.58
C VAL A 40 -1.78 -19.25 -17.29
N GLN A 41 -1.03 -19.15 -16.19
CA GLN A 41 -1.55 -18.77 -14.87
C GLN A 41 -0.84 -17.52 -14.34
N ILE A 42 -1.62 -16.54 -13.89
CA ILE A 42 -1.14 -15.23 -13.49
C ILE A 42 -1.65 -14.89 -12.08
N SER A 43 -0.76 -14.53 -11.15
CA SER A 43 -1.16 -13.95 -9.86
C SER A 43 -1.18 -12.43 -9.97
N TRP A 44 -2.28 -11.81 -9.53
CA TRP A 44 -2.41 -10.36 -9.54
C TRP A 44 -3.26 -9.84 -8.36
N ILE A 45 -2.89 -8.65 -7.89
CA ILE A 45 -3.51 -7.77 -6.88
C ILE A 45 -3.75 -8.30 -5.45
N GLY A 46 -4.25 -9.52 -5.24
CA GLY A 46 -4.81 -9.96 -3.96
C GLY A 46 -3.84 -10.12 -2.79
N TYR A 47 -2.58 -10.47 -3.09
CA TYR A 47 -1.55 -10.75 -2.09
C TYR A 47 -0.23 -10.08 -2.48
N PRO A 48 0.43 -9.29 -1.60
CA PRO A 48 1.64 -8.55 -1.94
C PRO A 48 2.92 -9.39 -1.74
N GLY A 49 3.01 -10.53 -2.41
CA GLY A 49 4.16 -11.44 -2.39
C GLY A 49 4.00 -12.60 -3.38
N THR A 50 4.99 -13.50 -3.43
CA THR A 50 4.92 -14.70 -4.28
C THR A 50 3.84 -15.68 -3.81
N THR A 51 3.26 -16.42 -4.75
CA THR A 51 2.43 -17.58 -4.44
C THR A 51 3.29 -18.77 -4.01
N GLY A 52 4.54 -18.84 -4.46
CA GLY A 52 5.46 -19.96 -4.22
C GLY A 52 5.15 -21.21 -5.06
N LEU A 53 4.19 -21.14 -5.98
CA LEU A 53 3.83 -22.27 -6.84
C LEU A 53 4.71 -22.28 -8.09
N SER A 54 5.33 -23.44 -8.39
CA SER A 54 6.05 -23.65 -9.64
C SER A 54 5.14 -23.67 -10.87
N THR A 55 3.83 -23.81 -10.68
CA THR A 55 2.82 -23.77 -11.75
C THR A 55 2.27 -22.38 -12.02
N MET A 56 2.62 -21.37 -11.21
CA MET A 56 2.22 -19.98 -11.43
C MET A 56 3.23 -19.31 -12.36
N ASP A 57 2.82 -18.97 -13.58
CA ASP A 57 3.75 -18.53 -14.62
C ASP A 57 4.17 -17.07 -14.42
N TYR A 58 3.21 -16.20 -14.12
CA TYR A 58 3.45 -14.76 -14.06
C TYR A 58 2.87 -14.07 -12.83
N ARG A 59 3.46 -12.92 -12.51
CA ARG A 59 2.90 -11.94 -11.58
C ARG A 59 2.94 -10.55 -12.18
N ILE A 60 1.82 -9.85 -12.12
CA ILE A 60 1.70 -8.48 -12.66
C ILE A 60 2.11 -7.46 -11.61
N LEU A 61 3.05 -6.59 -11.96
CA LEU A 61 3.49 -5.44 -11.17
C LEU A 61 3.39 -4.15 -11.98
N THR A 62 3.23 -3.01 -11.30
CA THR A 62 3.38 -1.71 -11.96
C THR A 62 4.84 -1.48 -12.35
N ALA A 63 5.09 -0.86 -13.50
CA ALA A 63 6.45 -0.50 -13.94
C ALA A 63 7.20 0.37 -12.91
N THR A 64 6.49 1.19 -12.13
CA THR A 64 7.00 1.99 -11.00
C THR A 64 7.63 1.15 -9.87
N LEU A 65 7.27 -0.14 -9.78
CA LEU A 65 7.79 -1.10 -8.82
C LEU A 65 8.94 -1.97 -9.38
N ALA A 66 9.45 -1.68 -10.58
CA ALA A 66 10.56 -2.41 -11.20
C ALA A 66 11.92 -2.30 -10.48
N GLN A 67 11.97 -1.64 -9.31
CA GLN A 67 13.14 -1.57 -8.44
C GLN A 67 12.70 -2.08 -7.07
N PRO A 68 13.23 -3.21 -6.61
CA PRO A 68 14.65 -3.49 -6.35
C PRO A 68 15.30 -4.52 -7.30
N ALA A 69 16.63 -4.52 -7.38
CA ALA A 69 17.41 -5.49 -8.15
C ALA A 69 17.11 -6.96 -7.82
N ASP A 70 16.75 -7.27 -6.57
CA ASP A 70 16.52 -8.64 -6.11
C ASP A 70 15.03 -9.05 -6.09
N LEU A 71 14.14 -8.31 -6.78
CA LEU A 71 12.72 -8.62 -6.76
C LEU A 71 12.40 -9.98 -7.38
N GLU A 72 13.02 -10.26 -8.53
CA GLU A 72 12.82 -11.52 -9.24
C GLU A 72 13.28 -12.72 -8.40
N GLN A 73 14.35 -12.54 -7.60
CA GLN A 73 14.85 -13.59 -6.71
C GLN A 73 13.88 -13.89 -5.55
N GLN A 74 12.95 -12.99 -5.25
CA GLN A 74 11.92 -13.17 -4.21
C GLN A 74 10.65 -13.86 -4.72
N LEU A 75 10.56 -14.11 -6.03
CA LEU A 75 9.35 -14.62 -6.69
C LEU A 75 9.63 -15.95 -7.40
N THR A 76 8.67 -16.88 -7.32
CA THR A 76 8.68 -18.05 -8.20
C THR A 76 8.12 -17.73 -9.58
N GLU A 77 7.29 -16.69 -9.67
CA GLU A 77 6.68 -16.20 -10.91
C GLU A 77 7.65 -15.31 -11.71
N SER A 78 7.54 -15.36 -13.04
CA SER A 78 8.12 -14.31 -13.89
C SER A 78 7.32 -13.00 -13.76
N ILE A 79 7.96 -11.85 -13.96
CA ILE A 79 7.29 -10.56 -13.74
C ILE A 79 6.74 -9.99 -15.05
N MET A 80 5.47 -9.60 -15.04
CA MET A 80 4.88 -8.75 -16.08
C MET A 80 4.85 -7.32 -15.55
N PHE A 81 5.81 -6.49 -15.95
CA PHE A 81 5.75 -5.06 -15.65
C PHE A 81 4.79 -4.39 -16.61
N ILE A 82 3.69 -3.86 -16.09
CA ILE A 82 2.68 -3.18 -16.89
C ILE A 82 2.64 -1.73 -16.42
N GLU A 83 2.68 -0.79 -17.37
CA GLU A 83 2.26 0.57 -17.10
C GLU A 83 0.76 0.56 -16.80
N MET A 84 0.43 0.77 -15.52
CA MET A 84 -0.94 0.85 -15.04
C MET A 84 -1.09 2.12 -14.24
N ARG A 85 -2.16 2.85 -14.51
CA ARG A 85 -2.61 3.94 -13.65
C ARG A 85 -3.59 3.36 -12.65
N LYS A 86 -3.19 3.33 -11.38
CA LYS A 86 -4.07 2.85 -10.30
C LYS A 86 -5.08 3.95 -9.99
N PHE A 87 -6.34 3.66 -10.24
CA PHE A 87 -7.43 4.51 -9.79
C PHE A 87 -7.80 4.12 -8.36
N PHE A 88 -7.85 5.12 -7.49
CA PHE A 88 -8.46 4.95 -6.18
C PHE A 88 -9.88 5.50 -6.28
N GLU A 89 -10.88 4.63 -6.21
CA GLU A 89 -12.27 5.04 -6.18
C GLU A 89 -12.61 5.55 -4.76
N PRO A 90 -12.87 6.85 -4.59
CA PRO A 90 -13.19 7.39 -3.28
C PRO A 90 -14.61 7.05 -2.87
N HIS A 91 -14.86 7.01 -1.55
CA HIS A 91 -16.21 6.85 -1.06
C HIS A 91 -17.07 8.09 -1.40
N PRO A 92 -18.28 7.95 -1.97
CA PRO A 92 -19.10 9.10 -2.39
C PRO A 92 -19.45 10.08 -1.26
N GLN A 93 -19.52 9.58 -0.02
CA GLN A 93 -19.80 10.38 1.18
C GLN A 93 -18.52 10.76 1.94
N SER A 94 -17.37 10.78 1.27
CA SER A 94 -16.13 11.25 1.91
C SER A 94 -16.31 12.71 2.36
N PRO A 95 -15.94 13.05 3.60
CA PRO A 95 -16.02 14.43 4.05
C PRO A 95 -15.04 15.33 3.27
N ASP A 96 -15.25 16.64 3.31
CA ASP A 96 -14.33 17.59 2.70
C ASP A 96 -12.96 17.59 3.41
N ILE A 97 -11.94 17.98 2.66
CA ILE A 97 -10.62 18.26 3.22
C ILE A 97 -10.75 19.49 4.14
N GLN A 98 -10.25 19.37 5.36
CA GLN A 98 -10.19 20.47 6.33
C GLN A 98 -8.82 21.15 6.31
N PRO A 99 -8.69 22.40 6.79
CA PRO A 99 -7.39 23.06 6.94
C PRO A 99 -6.40 22.22 7.74
N LEU A 100 -5.10 22.44 7.52
CA LEU A 100 -4.02 21.74 8.22
C LEU A 100 -4.08 22.00 9.74
N PRO A 101 -4.24 20.97 10.59
CA PRO A 101 -4.28 21.14 12.05
C PRO A 101 -3.08 21.90 12.63
N ALA A 102 -1.88 21.66 12.10
CA ALA A 102 -0.65 22.30 12.57
C ALA A 102 -0.65 23.83 12.45
N LEU A 103 -1.39 24.42 11.49
CA LEU A 103 -1.52 25.88 11.38
C LEU A 103 -2.27 26.50 12.57
N LYS A 104 -3.23 25.75 13.14
CA LYS A 104 -3.99 26.20 14.32
C LYS A 104 -3.26 25.88 15.62
N ASN A 105 -2.68 24.67 15.69
CA ASN A 105 -2.12 24.14 16.92
C ASN A 105 -0.69 24.64 17.16
N GLY A 106 0.09 24.88 16.10
CA GLY A 106 1.51 25.21 16.21
C GLY A 106 2.43 23.99 16.35
N TRP A 107 1.90 22.78 16.18
CA TRP A 107 2.67 21.53 16.18
C TRP A 107 2.09 20.51 15.19
N LEU A 108 2.92 19.58 14.73
CA LEU A 108 2.46 18.44 13.92
C LEU A 108 1.78 17.39 14.80
N THR A 109 0.67 16.86 14.31
CA THR A 109 0.04 15.63 14.77
C THR A 109 0.30 14.54 13.75
N PHE A 110 1.14 13.57 14.11
CA PHE A 110 1.35 12.37 13.32
C PHE A 110 0.19 11.40 13.52
N GLY A 111 -0.14 10.62 12.49
CA GLY A 111 -1.17 9.59 12.58
C GLY A 111 -0.68 8.24 12.05
N SER A 112 -1.17 7.13 12.59
CA SER A 112 -1.12 5.86 11.87
C SER A 112 -2.43 5.11 12.00
N PHE A 113 -3.04 4.82 10.85
CA PHE A 113 -4.26 4.04 10.74
C PHE A 113 -4.01 2.69 10.07
N ASN A 114 -2.79 2.18 10.18
CA ASN A 114 -2.51 0.79 9.84
C ASN A 114 -3.17 -0.15 10.86
N ARG A 115 -3.54 -1.35 10.43
CA ARG A 115 -4.03 -2.38 11.36
C ARG A 115 -2.91 -2.70 12.37
N PRO A 116 -3.20 -2.89 13.67
CA PRO A 116 -2.18 -3.13 14.70
C PRO A 116 -1.22 -4.28 14.38
N LYS A 117 -1.67 -5.29 13.64
CA LYS A 117 -0.82 -6.41 13.15
C LYS A 117 0.36 -6.00 12.25
N LYS A 118 0.35 -4.78 11.70
CA LYS A 118 1.46 -4.22 10.92
C LYS A 118 2.44 -3.42 11.78
N ILE A 119 2.08 -3.12 13.02
CA ILE A 119 2.84 -2.26 13.92
C ILE A 119 3.65 -3.18 14.86
N ASN A 120 4.89 -3.47 14.47
CA ASN A 120 5.82 -4.25 15.28
C ASN A 120 6.67 -3.34 16.19
N ASP A 121 7.56 -3.94 16.99
CA ASP A 121 8.37 -3.19 17.94
C ASP A 121 9.41 -2.27 17.27
N GLU A 122 9.89 -2.63 16.08
CA GLU A 122 10.81 -1.81 15.28
C GLU A 122 10.13 -0.53 14.79
N VAL A 123 8.92 -0.63 14.26
CA VAL A 123 8.08 0.51 13.86
C VAL A 123 7.83 1.44 15.04
N LEU A 124 7.44 0.88 16.20
CA LEU A 124 7.20 1.67 17.40
C LEU A 124 8.46 2.40 17.88
N ARG A 125 9.62 1.75 17.81
CA ARG A 125 10.90 2.37 18.16
C ARG A 125 11.23 3.55 17.26
N VAL A 126 11.03 3.44 15.95
CA VAL A 126 11.28 4.53 15.00
C VAL A 126 10.29 5.69 15.21
N TRP A 127 9.00 5.40 15.36
CA TRP A 127 8.00 6.43 15.65
C TRP A 127 8.24 7.11 17.00
N ALA A 128 8.62 6.36 18.04
CA ALA A 128 8.99 6.93 19.33
C ALA A 128 10.22 7.84 19.21
N LYS A 129 11.21 7.50 18.36
CA LYS A 129 12.37 8.38 18.11
C LYS A 129 11.92 9.72 17.48
N ILE A 130 10.98 9.70 16.53
CA ILE A 130 10.37 10.94 15.97
C ILE A 130 9.71 11.75 17.09
N LEU A 131 8.85 11.13 17.89
CA LEU A 131 8.11 11.80 18.96
C LEU A 131 9.02 12.34 20.07
N THR A 132 10.14 11.67 20.34
CA THR A 132 11.15 12.13 21.30
C THR A 132 11.90 13.35 20.78
N LEU A 133 12.28 13.35 19.50
CA LEU A 133 12.97 14.47 18.85
C LEU A 133 12.05 15.67 18.58
N TYR A 134 10.73 15.46 18.58
CA TYR A 134 9.72 16.52 18.50
C TYR A 134 8.72 16.46 19.67
N PRO A 135 9.08 16.90 20.88
CA PRO A 135 8.27 16.78 22.10
C PRO A 135 6.87 17.40 22.04
N GLU A 136 6.68 18.44 21.23
CA GLU A 136 5.40 19.14 21.08
C GLU A 136 4.42 18.38 20.18
N SER A 137 4.89 17.42 19.39
CA SER A 137 4.03 16.67 18.47
C SER A 137 3.05 15.75 19.20
N ARG A 138 1.95 15.40 18.53
CA ARG A 138 0.95 14.43 19.00
C ARG A 138 0.95 13.19 18.10
N PHE A 139 0.45 12.07 18.62
CA PHE A 139 0.35 10.83 17.84
C PHE A 139 -1.02 10.19 17.94
N VAL A 140 -1.71 10.08 16.81
CA VAL A 140 -3.02 9.43 16.70
C VAL A 140 -2.84 8.01 16.16
N ILE A 141 -3.29 7.00 16.90
CA ILE A 141 -3.23 5.59 16.46
C ILE A 141 -4.63 5.02 16.33
N GLY A 142 -4.98 4.57 15.13
CA GLY A 142 -6.30 4.01 14.82
C GLY A 142 -6.39 2.50 14.98
N PHE A 143 -7.56 1.96 14.65
CA PHE A 143 -7.85 0.52 14.64
C PHE A 143 -7.68 -0.19 15.99
N MET A 144 -7.88 0.53 17.10
CA MET A 144 -7.87 -0.07 18.43
C MET A 144 -9.15 -0.89 18.67
N ASN A 145 -9.01 -2.21 18.86
CA ASN A 145 -10.15 -3.11 19.01
C ASN A 145 -10.85 -2.97 20.37
N ASP A 146 -10.08 -2.93 21.46
CA ASP A 146 -10.60 -2.87 22.84
C ASP A 146 -9.65 -2.08 23.77
N ASP A 147 -10.06 -1.83 25.02
CA ASP A 147 -9.24 -1.09 26.00
C ASP A 147 -7.93 -1.81 26.35
N LYS A 148 -7.92 -3.14 26.22
CA LYS A 148 -6.71 -3.95 26.44
C LYS A 148 -5.63 -3.63 25.41
N MET A 149 -6.00 -3.50 24.14
CA MET A 149 -5.09 -3.11 23.07
C MET A 149 -4.59 -1.68 23.26
N VAL A 150 -5.45 -0.75 23.66
CA VAL A 150 -5.05 0.63 24.00
C VAL A 150 -4.01 0.61 25.12
N ALA A 151 -4.30 -0.05 26.24
CA ALA A 151 -3.38 -0.15 27.37
C ALA A 151 -2.04 -0.80 27.00
N ALA A 152 -2.06 -1.84 26.15
CA ALA A 152 -0.84 -2.50 25.67
C ALA A 152 0.02 -1.56 24.81
N MET A 153 -0.60 -0.80 23.90
CA MET A 153 0.10 0.16 23.05
C MET A 153 0.64 1.36 23.86
N THR A 154 -0.16 1.90 24.78
CA THR A 154 0.28 2.95 25.72
C THR A 154 1.51 2.48 26.49
N LYS A 155 1.47 1.29 27.09
CA LYS A 155 2.59 0.74 27.85
C LYS A 155 3.87 0.62 27.00
N LYS A 156 3.77 0.12 25.76
CA LYS A 156 4.93 0.02 24.85
C LYS A 156 5.53 1.39 24.53
N LEU A 157 4.70 2.39 24.24
CA LEU A 157 5.19 3.73 23.90
C LEU A 157 5.74 4.47 25.12
N GLN A 158 5.16 4.29 26.31
CA GLN A 158 5.71 4.81 27.56
C GLN A 158 7.09 4.21 27.88
N GLN A 159 7.27 2.90 27.65
CA GLN A 159 8.57 2.24 27.78
C GLN A 159 9.63 2.80 26.82
N LEU A 160 9.19 3.38 25.70
CA LEU A 160 10.04 4.09 24.74
C LEU A 160 10.19 5.59 25.06
N GLY A 161 9.70 6.04 26.22
CA GLY A 161 9.85 7.42 26.71
C GLY A 161 8.76 8.40 26.25
N ILE A 162 7.65 7.92 25.68
CA ILE A 162 6.57 8.79 25.19
C ILE A 162 5.52 9.01 26.28
N ASP A 163 5.26 10.28 26.59
CA ASP A 163 4.22 10.68 27.52
C ASP A 163 2.82 10.29 27.01
N GLU A 164 1.97 9.77 27.89
CA GLU A 164 0.63 9.28 27.54
C GLU A 164 -0.31 10.40 27.06
N SER A 165 -0.17 11.63 27.57
CA SER A 165 -0.90 12.80 27.04
C SER A 165 -0.56 13.08 25.57
N ARG A 166 0.58 12.53 25.12
CA ARG A 166 1.09 12.46 23.74
C ARG A 166 0.17 11.72 22.76
N LEU A 167 -0.54 10.72 23.29
CA LEU A 167 -1.09 9.59 22.56
C LEU A 167 -2.61 9.66 22.49
N ILE A 168 -3.15 9.57 21.28
CA ILE A 168 -4.59 9.62 21.01
C ILE A 168 -4.96 8.32 20.31
N PHE A 169 -5.89 7.55 20.88
CA PHE A 169 -6.31 6.27 20.34
C PHE A 169 -7.70 6.34 19.72
N LYS A 170 -7.85 5.82 18.50
CA LYS A 170 -9.15 5.76 17.80
C LYS A 170 -9.63 4.32 17.63
N ARG A 171 -10.91 4.12 17.91
CA ARG A 171 -11.62 2.85 17.69
C ARG A 171 -11.89 2.63 16.22
N ARG A 172 -12.22 1.38 15.86
CA ARG A 172 -12.86 1.09 14.57
C ARG A 172 -14.17 1.87 14.49
N ALA A 173 -14.43 2.46 13.33
CA ALA A 173 -15.61 3.29 13.10
C ALA A 173 -16.23 2.95 11.73
N SER A 174 -17.33 3.62 11.41
CA SER A 174 -17.86 3.61 10.04
C SER A 174 -16.79 4.17 9.07
N LEU A 175 -16.93 3.90 7.77
CA LEU A 175 -15.98 4.42 6.79
C LEU A 175 -15.93 5.96 6.80
N VAL A 176 -17.07 6.62 6.90
CA VAL A 176 -17.15 8.10 6.94
C VAL A 176 -16.48 8.67 8.19
N ASP A 177 -16.74 8.09 9.36
CA ASP A 177 -16.11 8.53 10.62
C ASP A 177 -14.60 8.27 10.61
N TYR A 178 -14.17 7.13 10.06
CA TYR A 178 -12.76 6.82 9.86
C TYR A 178 -12.07 7.83 8.92
N LEU A 179 -12.73 8.23 7.84
CA LEU A 179 -12.20 9.27 6.95
C LEU A 179 -12.06 10.60 7.70
N ALA A 180 -13.03 10.96 8.54
CA ALA A 180 -12.97 12.17 9.37
C ALA A 180 -11.82 12.18 10.39
N TYR A 181 -11.30 11.02 10.83
CA TYR A 181 -10.08 10.99 11.68
C TYR A 181 -8.86 11.65 11.02
N HIS A 182 -8.82 11.74 9.69
CA HIS A 182 -7.75 12.43 8.96
C HIS A 182 -7.78 13.96 9.13
N HIS A 183 -8.88 14.51 9.66
CA HIS A 183 -8.96 15.92 10.06
C HIS A 183 -8.13 16.24 11.30
N GLU A 184 -7.68 15.22 12.05
CA GLU A 184 -6.92 15.40 13.29
C GLU A 184 -5.40 15.24 13.10
N ILE A 185 -4.95 14.83 11.91
CA ILE A 185 -3.54 14.52 11.62
C ILE A 185 -3.02 15.36 10.44
N ASP A 186 -1.72 15.63 10.48
CA ASP A 186 -1.00 16.39 9.45
C ASP A 186 -0.25 15.46 8.49
N ILE A 187 0.37 14.40 9.02
CA ILE A 187 1.15 13.41 8.26
C ILE A 187 0.79 12.01 8.74
N LEU A 188 0.53 11.10 7.81
CA LEU A 188 0.36 9.69 8.11
C LEU A 188 1.74 9.00 8.14
N LEU A 189 2.07 8.34 9.24
CA LEU A 189 3.23 7.47 9.38
C LEU A 189 2.86 6.05 8.94
N ASP A 190 3.48 5.61 7.84
CA ASP A 190 3.31 4.25 7.36
C ASP A 190 4.10 3.24 8.20
N ALA A 191 3.59 2.01 8.27
CA ALA A 191 4.26 0.90 8.93
C ALA A 191 5.20 0.18 7.96
N PHE A 192 6.20 -0.51 8.50
CA PHE A 192 7.15 -1.33 7.75
C PHE A 192 7.49 -2.60 8.55
N PRO A 193 7.87 -3.72 7.90
CA PRO A 193 8.08 -3.91 6.46
C PRO A 193 6.78 -4.13 5.66
N TYR A 194 5.59 -3.98 6.27
CA TYR A 194 4.31 -4.09 5.57
C TYR A 194 3.60 -2.73 5.53
N SER A 195 3.80 -2.02 4.42
CA SER A 195 3.21 -0.70 4.12
C SER A 195 1.69 -0.70 3.97
N GLY A 196 1.10 0.48 4.12
CA GLY A 196 -0.28 0.78 3.79
C GLY A 196 -0.51 0.82 2.29
N GLY A 197 -1.63 0.24 1.84
CA GLY A 197 -2.17 0.43 0.48
C GLY A 197 -3.42 1.30 0.56
N THR A 198 -4.57 0.67 0.83
CA THR A 198 -5.86 1.36 1.00
C THR A 198 -5.84 2.44 2.09
N THR A 199 -5.13 2.22 3.20
CA THR A 199 -4.98 3.22 4.26
C THR A 199 -4.30 4.50 3.74
N SER A 200 -3.24 4.35 2.95
CA SER A 200 -2.49 5.48 2.38
C SER A 200 -3.31 6.21 1.30
N ASN A 201 -4.07 5.47 0.49
CA ASN A 201 -4.99 6.08 -0.48
C ASN A 201 -6.11 6.88 0.21
N HIS A 202 -6.71 6.35 1.28
CA HIS A 202 -7.68 7.11 2.08
C HIS A 202 -7.07 8.38 2.67
N ALA A 203 -5.84 8.30 3.17
CA ALA A 203 -5.13 9.46 3.69
C ALA A 203 -4.92 10.52 2.61
N CYS A 204 -4.44 10.14 1.42
CA CYS A 204 -4.31 11.06 0.29
C CYS A 204 -5.65 11.66 -0.11
N TRP A 205 -6.72 10.85 -0.20
CA TRP A 205 -8.06 11.35 -0.51
C TRP A 205 -8.59 12.39 0.51
N MET A 206 -8.12 12.29 1.76
CA MET A 206 -8.42 13.22 2.85
C MET A 206 -7.38 14.34 3.03
N GLY A 207 -6.44 14.51 2.09
CA GLY A 207 -5.44 15.59 2.12
C GLY A 207 -4.23 15.30 3.02
N VAL A 208 -4.00 14.06 3.45
CA VAL A 208 -2.91 13.70 4.34
C VAL A 208 -1.84 12.92 3.56
N PRO A 209 -0.63 13.47 3.34
CA PRO A 209 0.46 12.71 2.74
C PRO A 209 0.96 11.60 3.69
N THR A 210 1.49 10.53 3.11
CA THR A 210 1.95 9.35 3.86
C THR A 210 3.47 9.21 3.79
N LEU A 211 4.14 9.38 4.92
CA LEU A 211 5.57 9.11 5.05
C LEU A 211 5.81 7.59 5.12
N THR A 212 6.51 7.06 4.12
CA THR A 212 6.70 5.60 3.93
C THR A 212 8.18 5.23 3.80
N LEU A 213 8.54 4.02 4.25
CA LEU A 213 9.90 3.49 4.18
C LEU A 213 10.02 2.51 3.01
N CYS A 214 10.89 2.82 2.06
CA CYS A 214 11.19 2.00 0.88
C CYS A 214 11.97 0.74 1.26
N GLY A 215 11.26 -0.36 1.52
CA GLY A 215 11.86 -1.65 1.84
C GLY A 215 12.17 -2.52 0.62
N ALA A 216 12.76 -3.70 0.86
CA ALA A 216 13.19 -4.63 -0.18
C ALA A 216 12.07 -5.52 -0.75
N THR A 217 10.94 -5.65 -0.06
CA THR A 217 9.83 -6.53 -0.45
C THR A 217 8.71 -5.76 -1.14
N MET A 218 7.86 -6.48 -1.87
CA MET A 218 6.65 -5.91 -2.44
C MET A 218 5.72 -5.28 -1.39
N ALA A 219 5.53 -5.98 -0.26
CA ALA A 219 4.68 -5.51 0.82
C ALA A 219 5.20 -4.20 1.44
N ALA A 220 6.50 -3.91 1.32
CA ALA A 220 7.13 -2.69 1.82
C ALA A 220 7.07 -1.51 0.83
N ARG A 221 6.48 -1.68 -0.36
CA ARG A 221 6.51 -0.66 -1.43
C ARG A 221 5.16 -0.16 -1.92
N GLN A 222 4.05 -0.54 -1.28
CA GLN A 222 2.74 0.01 -1.66
C GLN A 222 2.67 1.52 -1.38
N GLY A 223 3.14 1.96 -0.21
CA GLY A 223 3.23 3.39 0.10
C GLY A 223 4.15 4.14 -0.86
N VAL A 224 5.29 3.55 -1.22
CA VAL A 224 6.26 4.13 -2.18
C VAL A 224 5.62 4.38 -3.54
N ASP A 225 4.89 3.39 -4.05
CA ASP A 225 4.19 3.49 -5.33
C ASP A 225 3.12 4.60 -5.30
N ILE A 226 2.32 4.67 -4.24
CA ILE A 226 1.29 5.70 -4.07
C ILE A 226 1.90 7.11 -4.02
N MET A 227 2.98 7.31 -3.23
CA MET A 227 3.63 8.62 -3.15
C MET A 227 4.27 9.04 -4.48
N ARG A 228 4.87 8.12 -5.25
CA ARG A 228 5.38 8.43 -6.60
C ARG A 228 4.28 8.81 -7.57
N ILE A 229 3.16 8.06 -7.56
CA ILE A 229 2.01 8.35 -8.43
C ILE A 229 1.45 9.75 -8.15
N HIS A 230 1.49 10.22 -6.90
CA HIS A 230 0.99 11.54 -6.51
C HIS A 230 2.06 12.66 -6.59
N GLY A 231 3.28 12.35 -7.04
CA GLY A 231 4.40 13.30 -7.12
C GLY A 231 4.81 13.85 -5.75
N LEU A 232 4.94 12.96 -4.77
CA LEU A 232 5.24 13.23 -3.36
C LEU A 232 6.46 12.43 -2.88
N GLU A 233 7.52 12.37 -3.70
CA GLU A 233 8.75 11.65 -3.43
C GLU A 233 9.45 12.11 -2.15
N GLU A 234 9.22 13.35 -1.70
CA GLU A 234 9.72 13.86 -0.44
C GLU A 234 9.18 13.10 0.79
N PHE A 235 8.06 12.36 0.65
CA PHE A 235 7.49 11.46 1.66
C PHE A 235 7.98 10.01 1.56
N ILE A 236 8.95 9.73 0.69
CA ILE A 236 9.56 8.40 0.56
C ILE A 236 10.93 8.42 1.23
N ALA A 237 11.10 7.60 2.26
CA ALA A 237 12.36 7.40 2.95
C ALA A 237 13.05 6.11 2.49
N TYR A 238 14.39 6.07 2.54
CA TYR A 238 15.19 4.91 2.12
C TYR A 238 15.93 4.22 3.28
N THR A 239 15.97 4.86 4.44
CA THR A 239 16.48 4.28 5.69
C THR A 239 15.61 4.75 6.86
N GLU A 240 15.71 4.10 8.01
CA GLU A 240 15.01 4.58 9.21
C GLU A 240 15.43 5.99 9.62
N GLU A 241 16.73 6.32 9.47
CA GLU A 241 17.22 7.66 9.80
C GLU A 241 16.66 8.70 8.83
N ASP A 242 16.64 8.41 7.52
CA ASP A 242 15.97 9.25 6.52
C ASP A 242 14.47 9.42 6.81
N TYR A 243 13.79 8.34 7.24
CA TYR A 243 12.38 8.40 7.66
C TYR A 243 12.19 9.38 8.82
N ILE A 244 13.04 9.31 9.84
CA ILE A 244 13.00 10.23 10.99
C ILE A 244 13.28 11.67 10.54
N GLN A 245 14.34 11.90 9.77
CA GLN A 245 14.72 13.24 9.33
C GLN A 245 13.63 13.87 8.44
N LYS A 246 13.02 13.10 7.53
CA LYS A 246 11.89 13.56 6.73
C LYS A 246 10.69 13.94 7.60
N ALA A 247 10.33 13.12 8.59
CA ALA A 247 9.25 13.45 9.52
C ALA A 247 9.51 14.79 10.25
N LEU A 248 10.73 15.02 10.72
CA LEU A 248 11.13 16.22 11.44
C LEU A 248 11.23 17.46 10.54
N SER A 249 11.62 17.29 9.27
CA SER A 249 11.80 18.39 8.32
C SER A 249 10.53 19.23 8.10
N TRP A 250 9.35 18.68 8.38
CA TRP A 250 8.07 19.36 8.21
C TRP A 250 7.72 20.34 9.35
N ARG A 251 8.51 20.38 10.43
CA ARG A 251 8.29 21.26 11.61
C ARG A 251 8.14 22.73 11.24
N ASP A 252 8.88 23.19 10.23
CA ASP A 252 8.93 24.60 9.84
C ASP A 252 8.31 24.85 8.44
N ARG A 253 7.57 23.86 7.91
CA ARG A 253 7.04 23.85 6.53
C ARG A 253 5.52 23.71 6.50
N PHE A 254 4.82 24.25 7.49
CA PHE A 254 3.35 24.13 7.59
C PHE A 254 2.61 24.75 6.39
N ALA A 255 3.12 25.84 5.82
CA ALA A 255 2.51 26.46 4.64
C ALA A 255 2.52 25.49 3.44
N GLU A 256 3.68 24.86 3.17
CA GLU A 256 3.84 23.88 2.10
C GLU A 256 3.00 22.62 2.36
N LEU A 257 3.00 22.10 3.60
CA LEU A 257 2.18 20.95 3.97
C LEU A 257 0.67 21.27 3.84
N SER A 258 0.28 22.51 4.11
CA SER A 258 -1.10 22.96 3.92
C SER A 258 -1.49 23.03 2.45
N GLU A 259 -0.58 23.46 1.57
CA GLU A 259 -0.80 23.45 0.11
C GLU A 259 -0.91 22.02 -0.43
N ILE A 260 -0.02 21.12 0.00
CA ILE A 260 -0.11 19.69 -0.32
C ILE A 260 -1.47 19.14 0.12
N ARG A 261 -1.91 19.46 1.34
CA ARG A 261 -3.19 19.01 1.88
C ARG A 261 -4.39 19.48 1.06
N THR A 262 -4.46 20.77 0.71
CA THR A 262 -5.60 21.33 -0.02
C THR A 262 -5.66 20.87 -1.48
N THR A 263 -4.49 20.62 -2.10
CA THR A 263 -4.39 20.21 -3.51
C THR A 263 -4.39 18.69 -3.72
N MET A 264 -4.31 17.89 -2.65
CA MET A 264 -4.06 16.45 -2.72
C MET A 264 -5.01 15.67 -3.63
N ARG A 265 -6.32 15.98 -3.61
CA ARG A 265 -7.30 15.29 -4.47
C ARG A 265 -6.98 15.44 -5.96
N GLY A 266 -6.45 16.59 -6.37
CA GLY A 266 -6.03 16.84 -7.76
C GLY A 266 -4.74 16.12 -8.16
N ARG A 267 -4.03 15.48 -7.21
CA ARG A 267 -2.85 14.64 -7.47
C ARG A 267 -3.20 13.16 -7.65
N ILE A 268 -4.46 12.78 -7.40
CA ILE A 268 -4.93 11.41 -7.51
C ILE A 268 -5.46 11.23 -8.93
N PRO A 269 -4.83 10.37 -9.76
CA PRO A 269 -5.29 10.17 -11.13
C PRO A 269 -6.76 9.75 -11.16
N MET A 270 -7.58 10.46 -11.93
CA MET A 270 -8.96 10.07 -12.22
C MET A 270 -9.07 9.41 -13.61
N GLU A 271 -10.03 8.50 -13.80
CA GLU A 271 -10.22 7.72 -15.05
C GLU A 271 -10.29 8.58 -16.32
N THR A 272 -10.69 9.84 -16.20
CA THR A 272 -11.07 10.70 -17.33
C THR A 272 -10.00 11.67 -17.79
N GLU A 273 -8.86 11.81 -17.10
CA GLU A 273 -8.03 13.02 -17.27
C GLU A 273 -7.12 13.01 -18.50
N ASP A 274 -6.59 11.86 -18.93
CA ASP A 274 -5.48 11.87 -19.91
C ASP A 274 -5.61 10.88 -21.09
N GLY A 275 -6.69 10.12 -21.19
CA GLY A 275 -6.88 9.15 -22.29
C GLY A 275 -5.97 7.91 -22.25
N PHE A 276 -5.23 7.69 -21.16
CA PHE A 276 -4.40 6.49 -20.96
C PHE A 276 -5.24 5.21 -20.99
N ASN A 277 -4.89 4.28 -21.88
CA ASN A 277 -5.66 3.08 -22.08
C ASN A 277 -5.11 1.90 -21.25
N VAL A 278 -5.48 1.84 -19.96
CA VAL A 278 -5.11 0.73 -19.05
C VAL A 278 -5.51 -0.63 -19.64
N ALA A 279 -6.70 -0.73 -20.25
CA ALA A 279 -7.16 -1.97 -20.88
C ALA A 279 -6.27 -2.37 -22.08
N GLY A 280 -5.76 -1.38 -22.82
CA GLY A 280 -4.84 -1.56 -23.94
C GLY A 280 -3.47 -2.08 -23.50
N THR A 281 -2.83 -1.45 -22.50
CA THR A 281 -1.55 -1.92 -21.96
C THR A 281 -1.69 -3.32 -21.33
N PHE A 282 -2.76 -3.53 -20.56
CA PHE A 282 -3.08 -4.84 -19.98
C PHE A 282 -3.30 -5.90 -21.06
N GLY A 283 -4.10 -5.61 -22.09
CA GLY A 283 -4.36 -6.52 -23.21
C GLY A 283 -3.09 -6.91 -23.97
N ARG A 284 -2.18 -5.97 -24.23
CA ARG A 284 -0.87 -6.27 -24.84
C ARG A 284 -0.02 -7.18 -23.97
N ALA A 285 -0.04 -7.00 -22.66
CA ALA A 285 0.68 -7.87 -21.73
C ALA A 285 0.14 -9.31 -21.75
N LEU A 286 -1.17 -9.49 -21.82
CA LEU A 286 -1.79 -10.81 -21.97
C LEU A 286 -1.46 -11.45 -23.32
N GLN A 287 -1.46 -10.67 -24.40
CA GLN A 287 -1.07 -11.13 -25.72
C GLN A 287 0.38 -11.59 -25.77
N GLU A 288 1.31 -10.88 -25.11
CA GLU A 288 2.71 -11.30 -25.05
C GLU A 288 2.88 -12.58 -24.22
N ALA A 289 2.22 -12.69 -23.06
CA ALA A 289 2.24 -13.93 -22.26
C ALA A 289 1.70 -15.13 -23.06
N TRP A 290 0.62 -14.92 -23.81
CA TRP A 290 0.05 -15.94 -24.70
C TRP A 290 0.98 -16.29 -25.87
N ARG A 291 1.60 -15.30 -26.50
CA ARG A 291 2.56 -15.50 -27.61
C ARG A 291 3.76 -16.34 -27.15
N ILE A 292 4.32 -16.05 -25.98
CA ILE A 292 5.42 -16.82 -25.36
C ILE A 292 4.98 -18.28 -25.17
N TYR A 293 3.79 -18.52 -24.62
CA TYR A 293 3.23 -19.87 -24.46
C TYR A 293 3.05 -20.59 -25.81
N CYS A 294 2.43 -19.95 -26.80
CA CYS A 294 2.22 -20.54 -28.13
C CYS A 294 3.53 -20.87 -28.86
N ALA A 295 4.61 -20.13 -28.57
CA ALA A 295 5.95 -20.42 -29.09
C ALA A 295 6.63 -21.61 -28.40
N GLY A 296 6.04 -22.17 -27.34
CA GLY A 296 6.63 -23.23 -26.53
C GLY A 296 7.78 -22.74 -25.64
N GLU A 297 7.89 -21.43 -25.42
CA GLU A 297 8.92 -20.81 -24.59
C GLU A 297 8.52 -20.85 -23.10
N ALA A 298 9.52 -20.89 -22.22
CA ALA A 298 9.29 -20.75 -20.78
C ALA A 298 8.86 -19.32 -20.43
N PRO A 299 8.05 -19.12 -19.37
CA PRO A 299 7.76 -17.78 -18.85
C PRO A 299 9.05 -16.99 -18.55
N ARG A 300 9.04 -15.70 -18.91
CA ARG A 300 10.17 -14.78 -18.69
C ARG A 300 9.65 -13.39 -18.33
N THR A 301 10.42 -12.62 -17.57
CA THR A 301 10.06 -11.23 -17.27
C THR A 301 10.02 -10.37 -18.53
N PHE A 302 9.02 -9.49 -18.62
CA PHE A 302 8.94 -8.47 -19.66
C PHE A 302 8.19 -7.22 -19.19
N THR A 303 8.33 -6.12 -19.94
CA THR A 303 7.71 -4.83 -19.66
C THR A 303 6.82 -4.40 -20.83
N VAL A 304 5.62 -3.91 -20.50
CA VAL A 304 4.68 -3.30 -21.45
C VAL A 304 4.36 -1.88 -20.99
N MET A 305 4.73 -0.90 -21.82
CA MET A 305 4.42 0.52 -21.64
C MET A 305 3.39 0.97 -22.68
N GLU A 306 2.77 2.14 -22.50
CA GLU A 306 1.94 2.78 -23.53
C GLU A 306 2.73 3.25 -24.75
#